data_AF-A0A2G4GA56-F1
#
_entry.id   AF-A0A2G4GA56-F1
#
_cell.length_a   1.000
_cell.length_b   1.000
_cell.length_c   1.000
_cell.angle_alpha   90.00
_cell.angle_beta   90.00
_cell.angle_gamma   90.00
#
_symmetry.space_group_name_H-M   'P 1'
#
loop_
_entity.id
_entity.type
_entity.pdbx_description
1 polymer ?
#
loop_
_entity_poly.entity_id
_entity_poly.type
_entity_poly.pdbx_seq_one_letter_code
_entity_poly.pdbx_strand_id
1 'polypeptide(L)'
;MNTIEVKLAIVSRFIDALLSKLRSAFPAEVCRKHLALFRTLGHTGTLIAGVLGLLIGIVAAIKSDSFSMFLAGIAWLLSMLIIDYVSRRFAQVSEHLVSSTKSYLSSSVYIEAIALLVLVASAALFGFGLYAAIKIGGISDFVKVGAWSVWLFYIGILTLNAGELLNVEIKAELKAEEEGVGLLEFNTKSALLAVSFYFGSGILFGLLNILWNIFRGIKEDMLFANVAMESMPYFLTIAIIASLPFLACLAFLLLYTSIAAVKSLIRIASAVDKKDRA
;
A
#
# COMPACT_ATOMS: atom_id res chain seq x y z
N MET A 1 30.98 -0.09 -34.02
CA MET A 1 29.99 0.26 -32.99
C MET A 1 29.44 1.63 -33.31
N ASN A 2 28.15 1.71 -33.57
CA ASN A 2 27.48 2.92 -34.04
C ASN A 2 27.34 3.92 -32.87
N THR A 3 27.46 5.24 -33.11
CA THR A 3 27.40 6.27 -32.06
C THR A 3 26.11 6.19 -31.22
N ILE A 4 25.04 5.63 -31.79
CA ILE A 4 23.76 5.37 -31.14
C ILE A 4 23.85 4.24 -30.10
N GLU A 5 24.53 3.13 -30.41
CA GLU A 5 24.71 1.98 -29.49
C GLU A 5 25.50 2.39 -28.24
N VAL A 6 26.53 3.24 -28.43
CA VAL A 6 27.34 3.77 -27.34
C VAL A 6 26.48 4.65 -26.41
N LYS A 7 25.64 5.53 -26.97
CA LYS A 7 24.72 6.35 -26.17
C LYS A 7 23.71 5.51 -25.39
N LEU A 8 23.13 4.49 -26.03
CA LEU A 8 22.16 3.60 -25.39
C LEU A 8 22.80 2.82 -24.21
N ALA A 9 24.02 2.34 -24.39
CA ALA A 9 24.77 1.64 -23.36
C ALA A 9 25.12 2.54 -22.17
N ILE A 10 25.44 3.82 -22.40
CA ILE A 10 25.69 4.79 -21.32
C ILE A 10 24.42 5.03 -20.50
N VAL A 11 23.27 5.21 -21.16
CA VAL A 11 21.99 5.44 -20.48
C VAL A 11 21.59 4.22 -19.63
N SER A 12 21.69 3.01 -20.19
CA SER A 12 21.40 1.77 -19.44
C SER A 12 22.29 1.68 -18.19
N ARG A 13 23.61 1.83 -18.35
CA ARG A 13 24.55 1.77 -17.21
C ARG A 13 24.26 2.82 -16.14
N PHE A 14 23.83 4.02 -16.54
CA PHE A 14 23.46 5.06 -15.60
C PHE A 14 22.19 4.69 -14.82
N ILE A 15 21.16 4.18 -15.49
CA ILE A 15 19.93 3.70 -14.85
C ILE A 15 20.24 2.54 -13.90
N ASP A 16 21.02 1.56 -14.34
CA ASP A 16 21.42 0.41 -13.51
C ASP A 16 22.18 0.86 -12.26
N ALA A 17 23.08 1.84 -12.40
CA ALA A 17 23.80 2.43 -11.28
C ALA A 17 22.87 3.15 -10.29
N LEU A 18 21.84 3.85 -10.77
CA LEU A 18 20.85 4.51 -9.91
C LEU A 18 19.98 3.49 -9.18
N LEU A 19 19.47 2.46 -9.86
CA LEU A 19 18.66 1.41 -9.25
C LEU A 19 19.48 0.63 -8.21
N SER A 20 20.76 0.34 -8.50
CA SER A 20 21.68 -0.30 -7.56
C SER A 20 21.91 0.57 -6.31
N LYS A 21 22.12 1.88 -6.47
CA LYS A 21 22.23 2.82 -5.35
C LYS A 21 20.96 2.89 -4.51
N LEU A 22 19.78 2.87 -5.14
CA LEU A 22 18.50 2.86 -4.43
C LEU A 22 18.31 1.55 -3.66
N ARG A 23 18.62 0.41 -4.27
CA ARG A 23 18.59 -0.91 -3.63
C ARG A 23 19.54 -0.99 -2.43
N SER A 24 20.74 -0.40 -2.52
CA SER A 24 21.69 -0.37 -1.41
C SER A 24 21.32 0.61 -0.30
N ALA A 25 20.66 1.73 -0.64
CA ALA A 25 20.13 2.67 0.35
C ALA A 25 18.93 2.09 1.12
N PHE A 26 18.13 1.25 0.47
CA PHE A 26 16.96 0.58 1.04
C PHE A 26 17.05 -0.94 0.89
N PRO A 27 17.93 -1.62 1.64
CA PRO A 27 18.02 -3.07 1.60
C PRO A 27 16.73 -3.70 2.15
N ALA A 28 16.47 -4.96 1.79
CA ALA A 28 15.27 -5.69 2.19
C ALA A 28 15.04 -5.68 3.72
N GLU A 29 16.11 -5.75 4.51
CA GLU A 29 16.03 -5.70 5.97
C GLU A 29 15.49 -4.35 6.50
N VAL A 30 15.91 -3.24 5.91
CA VAL A 30 15.38 -1.90 6.24
C VAL A 30 13.92 -1.81 5.81
N CYS A 31 13.57 -2.35 4.64
CA CYS A 31 12.19 -2.41 4.17
C CYS A 31 11.30 -3.19 5.15
N ARG A 32 11.74 -4.37 5.63
CA ARG A 32 11.02 -5.16 6.65
C ARG A 32 10.79 -4.37 7.93
N LYS A 33 11.81 -3.67 8.43
CA LYS A 33 11.69 -2.81 9.62
C LYS A 33 10.69 -1.68 9.41
N HIS A 34 10.72 -1.03 8.25
CA HIS A 34 9.76 0.02 7.90
C HIS A 34 8.32 -0.53 7.84
N LEU A 35 8.11 -1.65 7.17
CA LEU A 35 6.79 -2.30 7.10
C LEU A 35 6.27 -2.68 8.50
N ALA A 36 7.13 -3.23 9.36
CA ALA A 36 6.76 -3.57 10.73
C ALA A 36 6.42 -2.32 11.58
N LEU A 37 7.18 -1.23 11.41
CA LEU A 37 6.90 0.05 12.04
C LEU A 37 5.54 0.60 11.60
N PHE A 38 5.28 0.68 10.29
CA PHE A 38 4.02 1.19 9.77
C PHE A 38 2.83 0.32 10.17
N ARG A 39 2.98 -1.02 10.20
CA ARG A 39 1.96 -1.91 10.76
C ARG A 39 1.66 -1.57 12.22
N THR A 40 2.69 -1.37 13.04
CA THR A 40 2.52 -1.00 14.46
C THR A 40 1.84 0.36 14.59
N LEU A 41 2.25 1.35 13.80
CA LEU A 41 1.64 2.68 13.77
C LEU A 41 0.18 2.63 13.33
N GLY A 42 -0.16 1.82 12.33
CA GLY A 42 -1.53 1.66 11.87
C GLY A 42 -2.44 1.09 12.97
N HIS A 43 -1.99 0.05 13.66
CA HIS A 43 -2.74 -0.57 14.75
C HIS A 43 -2.91 0.37 15.95
N THR A 44 -1.81 0.95 16.43
CA THR A 44 -1.85 1.92 17.54
C THR A 44 -2.68 3.14 17.17
N GLY A 45 -2.53 3.63 15.94
CA GLY A 45 -3.30 4.76 15.43
C GLY A 45 -4.79 4.47 15.29
N THR A 46 -5.17 3.25 14.91
CA THR A 46 -6.59 2.82 14.84
C THR A 46 -7.24 2.86 16.23
N LEU A 47 -6.51 2.39 17.26
CA LEU A 47 -6.99 2.48 18.64
C LEU A 47 -7.12 3.94 19.11
N ILE A 48 -6.12 4.78 18.83
CA ILE A 48 -6.16 6.22 19.13
C ILE A 48 -7.37 6.87 18.44
N ALA A 49 -7.64 6.53 17.18
CA ALA A 49 -8.80 7.06 16.44
C ALA A 49 -10.13 6.61 17.07
N GLY A 50 -10.21 5.38 17.57
CA GLY A 50 -11.37 4.90 18.32
C GLY A 50 -11.62 5.71 19.59
N VAL A 51 -10.58 5.96 20.38
CA VAL A 51 -10.66 6.76 21.61
C VAL A 51 -11.02 8.22 21.29
N LEU A 52 -10.40 8.83 20.28
CA LEU A 52 -10.71 10.19 19.85
C LEU A 52 -12.16 10.32 19.39
N GLY A 53 -12.67 9.35 18.64
CA GLY A 53 -14.08 9.34 18.21
C GLY A 53 -15.05 9.25 19.39
N LEU A 54 -14.74 8.44 20.41
CA LEU A 54 -15.52 8.39 21.64
C LEU A 54 -15.50 9.75 22.37
N LEU A 55 -14.31 10.35 22.55
CA LEU A 55 -14.19 11.65 23.22
C LEU A 55 -14.99 12.74 22.51
N ILE A 56 -14.93 12.77 21.16
CA ILE A 56 -15.74 13.68 20.37
C ILE A 56 -17.23 13.39 20.55
N GLY A 57 -17.65 12.12 20.54
CA GLY A 57 -19.05 11.73 20.79
C GLY A 57 -19.55 12.18 22.17
N ILE A 58 -18.74 12.03 23.22
CA ILE A 58 -19.07 12.48 24.59
C ILE A 58 -19.26 14.00 24.63
N VAL A 59 -18.29 14.76 24.09
CA VAL A 59 -18.37 16.23 24.09
C VAL A 59 -19.57 16.72 23.26
N ALA A 60 -19.83 16.08 22.12
CA ALA A 60 -21.00 16.38 21.29
C ALA A 60 -22.31 16.08 22.03
N ALA A 61 -22.40 14.96 22.74
CA ALA A 61 -23.58 14.58 23.52
C ALA A 61 -23.90 15.59 24.62
N ILE A 62 -22.88 16.01 25.38
CA ILE A 62 -23.03 17.01 26.46
C ILE A 62 -23.47 18.35 25.87
N LYS A 63 -22.87 18.79 24.76
CA LYS A 63 -23.18 20.09 24.15
C LYS A 63 -24.53 20.15 23.43
N SER A 64 -25.03 19.02 22.96
CA SER A 64 -26.31 18.93 22.23
C SER A 64 -27.45 18.33 23.04
N ASP A 65 -27.21 18.02 24.32
CA ASP A 65 -28.13 17.30 25.21
C ASP A 65 -28.73 16.04 24.55
N SER A 66 -27.88 15.30 23.85
CA SER A 66 -28.30 14.19 22.99
C SER A 66 -27.61 12.88 23.36
N PHE A 67 -28.38 11.97 23.95
CA PHE A 67 -27.91 10.62 24.27
C PHE A 67 -27.49 9.82 23.02
N SER A 68 -28.06 10.13 21.84
CA SER A 68 -27.71 9.43 20.61
C SER A 68 -26.27 9.69 20.16
N MET A 69 -25.74 10.90 20.39
CA MET A 69 -24.35 11.25 20.07
C MET A 69 -23.35 10.49 20.96
N PHE A 70 -23.71 10.27 22.24
CA PHE A 70 -22.91 9.46 23.16
C PHE A 70 -22.86 8.01 22.68
N LEU A 71 -24.03 7.45 22.32
CA LEU A 71 -24.13 6.08 21.83
C LEU A 71 -23.38 5.90 20.49
N ALA A 72 -23.40 6.91 19.62
CA ALA A 72 -22.61 6.92 18.38
C ALA A 72 -21.10 6.89 18.67
N GLY A 73 -20.61 7.62 19.67
CA GLY A 73 -19.22 7.56 20.11
C GLY A 73 -18.80 6.18 20.63
N ILE A 74 -19.68 5.52 21.41
CA ILE A 74 -19.46 4.14 21.87
C ILE A 74 -19.44 3.18 20.67
N ALA A 75 -20.42 3.28 19.77
CA ALA A 75 -20.52 2.44 18.59
C ALA A 75 -19.27 2.58 17.69
N TRP A 76 -18.74 3.80 17.55
CA TRP A 76 -17.49 4.07 16.84
C TRP A 76 -16.29 3.36 17.47
N LEU A 77 -16.10 3.51 18.79
CA LEU A 77 -15.01 2.85 19.50
C LEU A 77 -15.07 1.32 19.33
N LEU A 78 -16.25 0.73 19.54
CA LEU A 78 -16.45 -0.72 19.37
C LEU A 78 -16.15 -1.16 17.94
N SER A 79 -16.57 -0.37 16.95
CA SER A 79 -16.28 -0.65 15.53
C SER A 79 -14.78 -0.63 15.25
N MET A 80 -14.04 0.36 15.77
CA MET A 80 -12.59 0.44 15.62
C MET A 80 -11.86 -0.72 16.30
N LEU A 81 -12.33 -1.17 17.48
CA LEU A 81 -11.77 -2.33 18.17
C LEU A 81 -11.96 -3.62 17.36
N ILE A 82 -13.15 -3.82 16.77
CA ILE A 82 -13.42 -4.97 15.91
C ILE A 82 -12.55 -4.92 14.65
N ILE A 83 -12.47 -3.76 13.99
CA ILE A 83 -11.66 -3.58 12.78
C ILE A 83 -10.17 -3.81 13.10
N ASP A 84 -9.64 -3.26 14.19
CA ASP A 84 -8.25 -3.49 14.61
C ASP A 84 -7.98 -4.98 14.90
N TYR A 85 -8.89 -5.66 15.61
CA TYR A 85 -8.78 -7.09 15.87
C TYR A 85 -8.70 -7.91 14.59
N VAL A 86 -9.62 -7.69 13.65
CA VAL A 86 -9.65 -8.38 12.35
C VAL A 86 -8.38 -8.05 11.57
N SER A 87 -8.02 -6.77 11.49
CA SER A 87 -6.84 -6.27 10.79
C SER A 87 -5.55 -6.95 11.27
N ARG A 88 -5.35 -7.11 12.59
CA ARG A 88 -4.18 -7.82 13.16
C ARG A 88 -4.10 -9.27 12.72
N ARG A 89 -5.23 -9.98 12.74
CA ARG A 89 -5.30 -11.40 12.32
C ARG A 89 -4.93 -11.53 10.84
N PHE A 90 -5.50 -10.67 9.99
CA PHE A 90 -5.24 -10.71 8.56
C PHE A 90 -3.86 -10.19 8.16
N ALA A 91 -3.25 -9.28 8.92
CA ALA A 91 -1.87 -8.87 8.70
C ALA A 91 -0.89 -10.05 8.89
N GLN A 92 -1.09 -10.87 9.94
CA GLN A 92 -0.29 -12.08 10.16
C GLN A 92 -0.48 -13.12 9.05
N VAL A 93 -1.74 -13.33 8.63
CA VAL A 93 -2.05 -14.24 7.51
C VAL A 93 -1.40 -13.75 6.22
N SER A 94 -1.44 -12.44 5.95
CA SER A 94 -0.85 -11.86 4.74
C SER A 94 0.66 -12.07 4.67
N GLU A 95 1.38 -11.83 5.77
CA GLU A 95 2.82 -12.10 5.85
C GLU A 95 3.12 -13.60 5.63
N HIS A 96 2.33 -14.47 6.24
CA HIS A 96 2.48 -15.90 6.05
C HIS A 96 2.25 -16.28 4.58
N LEU A 97 1.17 -15.83 3.94
CA LEU A 97 0.85 -16.12 2.54
C LEU A 97 1.95 -15.65 1.57
N VAL A 98 2.51 -14.45 1.78
CA VAL A 98 3.61 -13.95 0.95
C VAL A 98 4.85 -14.83 1.09
N SER A 99 5.20 -15.22 2.33
CA SER A 99 6.38 -16.03 2.60
C SER A 99 6.24 -17.50 2.20
N SER A 100 5.06 -18.11 2.37
CA SER A 100 4.80 -19.53 2.09
C SER A 100 4.67 -19.83 0.60
N THR A 101 4.33 -18.82 -0.18
CA THR A 101 4.04 -18.98 -1.61
C THR A 101 5.29 -18.63 -2.41
N LYS A 102 5.76 -19.54 -3.27
CA LYS A 102 6.87 -19.26 -4.20
C LYS A 102 6.33 -18.76 -5.54
N SER A 103 6.99 -17.76 -6.12
CA SER A 103 6.73 -17.29 -7.48
C SER A 103 8.00 -17.36 -8.30
N TYR A 104 7.86 -17.68 -9.59
CA TYR A 104 8.98 -17.88 -10.50
C TYR A 104 8.94 -16.85 -11.62
N LEU A 105 10.11 -16.30 -11.98
CA LEU A 105 10.30 -15.44 -13.13
C LEU A 105 11.53 -15.89 -13.91
N SER A 106 11.54 -15.66 -15.21
CA SER A 106 12.64 -16.05 -16.10
C SER A 106 13.85 -15.14 -15.96
N SER A 107 13.61 -13.88 -15.58
CA SER A 107 14.62 -12.83 -15.55
C SER A 107 14.33 -11.78 -14.48
N SER A 108 15.39 -11.29 -13.83
CA SER A 108 15.32 -10.15 -12.92
C SER A 108 15.00 -8.82 -13.62
N VAL A 109 15.19 -8.76 -14.94
CA VAL A 109 14.95 -7.55 -15.75
C VAL A 109 13.49 -7.09 -15.63
N TYR A 110 12.53 -8.01 -15.52
CA TYR A 110 11.12 -7.64 -15.33
C TYR A 110 10.89 -6.86 -14.03
N ILE A 111 11.51 -7.31 -12.93
CA ILE A 111 11.42 -6.67 -11.62
C ILE A 111 12.02 -5.27 -11.70
N GLU A 112 13.20 -5.14 -12.31
CA GLU A 112 13.91 -3.87 -12.43
C GLU A 112 13.18 -2.88 -13.35
N ALA A 113 12.61 -3.37 -14.45
CA ALA A 113 11.80 -2.56 -15.36
C ALA A 113 10.51 -2.05 -14.70
N ILE A 114 9.78 -2.92 -14.00
CA ILE A 114 8.56 -2.52 -13.27
C ILE A 114 8.93 -1.50 -12.18
N ALA A 115 9.98 -1.76 -11.41
CA ALA A 115 10.43 -0.82 -10.39
C ALA A 115 10.79 0.53 -10.98
N LEU A 116 11.52 0.57 -12.09
CA LEU A 116 11.87 1.80 -12.79
C LEU A 116 10.63 2.55 -13.24
N LEU A 117 9.66 1.87 -13.88
CA LEU A 117 8.42 2.49 -14.33
C LEU A 117 7.63 3.10 -13.16
N VAL A 118 7.53 2.38 -12.04
CA VAL A 118 6.88 2.88 -10.82
C VAL A 118 7.61 4.08 -10.23
N LEU A 119 8.95 4.06 -10.19
CA LEU A 119 9.76 5.19 -9.71
C LEU A 119 9.65 6.42 -10.63
N VAL A 120 9.59 6.22 -11.94
CA VAL A 120 9.35 7.31 -12.91
C VAL A 120 7.94 7.88 -12.72
N ALA A 121 6.92 7.03 -12.58
CA ALA A 121 5.56 7.48 -12.29
C ALA A 121 5.48 8.26 -10.97
N SER A 122 6.19 7.80 -9.94
CA SER A 122 6.33 8.50 -8.67
C SER A 122 6.94 9.89 -8.85
N ALA A 123 8.06 10.00 -9.57
CA ALA A 123 8.71 11.27 -9.84
C ALA A 123 7.84 12.22 -10.66
N ALA A 124 7.10 11.69 -11.64
CA ALA A 124 6.14 12.46 -12.43
C ALA A 124 4.99 13.01 -11.58
N LEU A 125 4.40 12.19 -10.68
CA LEU A 125 3.39 12.65 -9.74
C LEU A 125 3.93 13.72 -8.79
N PHE A 126 5.18 13.57 -8.32
CA PHE A 126 5.82 14.60 -7.49
C PHE A 126 5.95 15.93 -8.24
N GLY A 127 6.45 15.89 -9.48
CA GLY A 127 6.57 17.07 -10.33
C GLY A 127 5.22 17.71 -10.65
N PHE A 128 4.19 16.89 -10.93
CA PHE A 128 2.82 17.36 -11.15
C PHE A 128 2.24 18.02 -9.89
N GLY A 129 2.44 17.41 -8.71
CA GLY A 129 2.04 17.97 -7.44
C GLY A 129 2.69 19.34 -7.21
N LEU A 130 4.00 19.46 -7.44
CA LEU A 130 4.72 20.73 -7.30
C LEU A 130 4.20 21.79 -8.28
N TYR A 131 3.97 21.41 -9.53
CA TYR A 131 3.38 22.29 -10.53
C TYR A 131 1.99 22.79 -10.11
N ALA A 132 1.11 21.90 -9.65
CA ALA A 132 -0.21 22.24 -9.17
C ALA A 132 -0.14 23.19 -7.95
N ALA A 133 0.79 22.93 -7.02
CA ALA A 133 1.02 23.80 -5.86
C ALA A 133 1.34 25.24 -6.26
N ILE A 134 2.26 25.40 -7.21
CA ILE A 134 2.76 26.70 -7.66
C ILE A 134 1.73 27.43 -8.52
N LYS A 135 1.02 26.73 -9.41
CA LYS A 135 0.13 27.36 -10.39
C LYS A 135 -1.30 27.56 -9.89
N ILE A 136 -1.82 26.62 -9.11
CA ILE A 136 -3.20 26.65 -8.62
C ILE A 136 -3.26 27.27 -7.21
N GLY A 137 -2.13 27.34 -6.49
CA GLY A 137 -2.04 27.96 -5.16
C GLY A 137 -2.54 27.06 -4.02
N GLY A 138 -2.72 25.76 -4.28
CA GLY A 138 -3.24 24.80 -3.30
C GLY A 138 -2.15 23.94 -2.67
N ILE A 139 -1.63 24.33 -1.50
CA ILE A 139 -0.70 23.46 -0.74
C ILE A 139 -1.35 22.13 -0.33
N SER A 140 -2.68 22.11 -0.16
CA SER A 140 -3.46 20.90 0.13
C SER A 140 -3.36 19.88 -1.00
N ASP A 141 -3.38 20.34 -2.26
CA ASP A 141 -3.29 19.45 -3.42
C ASP A 141 -1.88 18.90 -3.59
N PHE A 142 -0.85 19.71 -3.30
CA PHE A 142 0.53 19.24 -3.20
C PHE A 142 0.67 18.13 -2.16
N VAL A 143 0.08 18.28 -0.97
CA VAL A 143 0.16 17.27 0.08
C VAL A 143 -0.53 15.97 -0.34
N LYS A 144 -1.71 16.06 -0.97
CA LYS A 144 -2.44 14.86 -1.45
C LYS A 144 -1.68 14.13 -2.56
N VAL A 145 -1.28 14.84 -3.62
CA VAL A 145 -0.56 14.24 -4.76
C VAL A 145 0.84 13.80 -4.35
N GLY A 146 1.50 14.58 -3.49
CA GLY A 146 2.79 14.25 -2.91
C GLY A 146 2.74 12.98 -2.06
N ALA A 147 1.69 12.77 -1.27
CA ALA A 147 1.49 11.52 -0.54
C ALA A 147 1.37 10.32 -1.49
N TRP A 148 0.61 10.44 -2.58
CA TRP A 148 0.52 9.42 -3.62
C TRP A 148 1.87 9.13 -4.29
N SER A 149 2.67 10.18 -4.54
CA SER A 149 4.03 10.02 -5.04
C SER A 149 4.91 9.23 -4.06
N VAL A 150 4.93 9.61 -2.77
CA VAL A 150 5.69 8.88 -1.74
C VAL A 150 5.24 7.41 -1.66
N TRP A 151 3.95 7.16 -1.81
CA TRP A 151 3.40 5.81 -1.83
C TRP A 151 3.90 4.99 -3.02
N LEU A 152 3.87 5.56 -4.25
CA LEU A 152 4.43 4.89 -5.41
C LEU A 152 5.94 4.70 -5.30
N PHE A 153 6.67 5.69 -4.78
CA PHE A 153 8.10 5.57 -4.52
C PHE A 153 8.38 4.35 -3.67
N TYR A 154 7.61 4.18 -2.58
CA TYR A 154 7.79 3.05 -1.68
C TYR A 154 7.48 1.70 -2.35
N ILE A 155 6.44 1.62 -3.19
CA ILE A 155 6.21 0.41 -4.03
C ILE A 155 7.43 0.13 -4.91
N GLY A 156 8.00 1.15 -5.56
CA GLY A 156 9.19 1.00 -6.39
C GLY A 156 10.37 0.40 -5.61
N ILE A 157 10.59 0.87 -4.38
CA ILE A 157 11.62 0.33 -3.47
C ILE A 157 11.34 -1.12 -3.06
N LEU A 158 10.09 -1.46 -2.72
CA LEU A 158 9.71 -2.84 -2.41
C LEU A 158 9.92 -3.76 -3.61
N THR A 159 9.57 -3.29 -4.80
CA THR A 159 9.74 -3.99 -6.09
C THR A 159 11.23 -4.27 -6.34
N LEU A 160 12.13 -3.31 -6.11
CA LEU A 160 13.58 -3.52 -6.26
C LEU A 160 14.16 -4.59 -5.35
N ASN A 161 13.52 -4.87 -4.22
CA ASN A 161 13.91 -5.85 -3.21
C ASN A 161 13.02 -7.11 -3.24
N ALA A 162 12.23 -7.30 -4.29
CA ALA A 162 11.21 -8.33 -4.35
C ALA A 162 11.75 -9.76 -4.27
N GLY A 163 12.99 -10.02 -4.72
CA GLY A 163 13.61 -11.35 -4.60
C GLY A 163 13.62 -11.84 -3.15
N GLU A 164 14.09 -11.00 -2.23
CA GLU A 164 14.16 -11.32 -0.80
C GLU A 164 12.85 -11.09 -0.03
N LEU A 165 12.01 -10.17 -0.49
CA LEU A 165 10.77 -9.79 0.22
C LEU A 165 9.55 -10.61 -0.18
N LEU A 166 9.47 -11.05 -1.43
CA LEU A 166 8.27 -11.69 -2.01
C LEU A 166 8.47 -13.17 -2.34
N ASN A 167 9.61 -13.75 -1.97
CA ASN A 167 9.96 -15.14 -2.26
C ASN A 167 9.87 -15.44 -3.77
N VAL A 168 10.58 -14.62 -4.56
CA VAL A 168 10.63 -14.71 -6.02
C VAL A 168 11.96 -15.37 -6.41
N GLU A 169 11.89 -16.52 -7.08
CA GLU A 169 13.05 -17.26 -7.57
C GLU A 169 13.19 -17.06 -9.09
N ILE A 170 14.42 -16.82 -9.54
CA ILE A 170 14.72 -16.73 -10.97
C ILE A 170 15.00 -18.13 -11.51
N LYS A 171 14.16 -18.59 -12.45
CA LYS A 171 14.30 -19.91 -13.09
C LYS A 171 14.46 -19.73 -14.59
N ALA A 172 15.65 -20.07 -15.09
CA ALA A 172 15.89 -20.10 -16.53
C ALA A 172 14.94 -21.11 -17.21
N GLU A 173 14.50 -20.80 -18.43
CA GLU A 173 13.65 -21.67 -19.27
C GLU A 173 12.17 -21.81 -18.85
N LEU A 174 11.55 -20.72 -18.38
CA LEU A 174 10.09 -20.68 -18.24
C LEU A 174 9.41 -20.48 -19.60
N LYS A 175 8.28 -21.16 -19.82
CA LYS A 175 7.43 -20.89 -20.98
C LYS A 175 6.74 -19.53 -20.82
N ALA A 176 6.32 -18.93 -21.93
CA ALA A 176 5.65 -17.63 -21.93
C ALA A 176 4.39 -17.61 -21.04
N GLU A 177 3.59 -18.69 -21.04
CA GLU A 177 2.42 -18.78 -20.16
C GLU A 177 2.78 -18.87 -18.66
N GLU A 178 3.90 -19.52 -18.32
CA GLU A 178 4.37 -19.61 -16.94
C GLU A 178 4.95 -18.28 -16.45
N GLU A 179 5.61 -17.54 -17.34
CA GLU A 179 6.13 -16.20 -17.07
C GLU A 179 5.01 -15.21 -16.78
N GLY A 180 3.95 -15.21 -17.61
CA GLY A 180 2.78 -14.35 -17.41
C GLY A 180 2.10 -14.60 -16.07
N VAL A 181 1.99 -15.88 -15.67
CA VAL A 181 1.48 -16.24 -14.35
C VAL A 181 2.43 -15.77 -13.24
N GLY A 182 3.74 -15.95 -13.40
CA GLY A 182 4.75 -15.48 -12.45
C GLY A 182 4.66 -13.98 -12.20
N LEU A 183 4.45 -13.19 -13.24
CA LEU A 183 4.25 -11.73 -13.15
C LEU A 183 2.98 -11.35 -12.39
N LEU A 184 1.88 -12.08 -12.59
CA LEU A 184 0.63 -11.86 -11.84
C LEU A 184 0.82 -12.18 -10.35
N GLU A 185 1.49 -13.29 -10.03
CA GLU A 185 1.82 -13.64 -8.64
C GLU A 185 2.71 -12.60 -7.98
N PHE A 186 3.75 -12.16 -8.68
CA PHE A 186 4.63 -11.09 -8.27
C PHE A 186 3.85 -9.80 -7.94
N ASN A 187 2.98 -9.36 -8.84
CA ASN A 187 2.21 -8.13 -8.67
C ASN A 187 1.24 -8.23 -7.48
N THR A 188 0.52 -9.35 -7.37
CA THR A 188 -0.45 -9.59 -6.29
C THR A 188 0.25 -9.62 -4.93
N LYS A 189 1.42 -10.27 -4.82
CA LYS A 189 2.23 -10.26 -3.60
C LYS A 189 2.82 -8.90 -3.27
N SER A 190 3.29 -8.17 -4.28
CA SER A 190 3.83 -6.81 -4.12
C SER A 190 2.77 -5.88 -3.52
N ALA A 191 1.55 -5.94 -4.06
CA ALA A 191 0.41 -5.19 -3.56
C ALA A 191 0.09 -5.58 -2.11
N LEU A 192 0.04 -6.88 -1.80
CA LEU A 192 -0.24 -7.37 -0.44
C LEU A 192 0.83 -6.94 0.57
N LEU A 193 2.10 -6.97 0.20
CA LEU A 193 3.20 -6.53 1.06
C LEU A 193 3.12 -5.01 1.36
N ALA A 194 2.78 -4.21 0.36
CA ALA A 194 2.68 -2.76 0.49
C ALA A 194 1.55 -2.31 1.43
N VAL A 195 0.56 -3.18 1.71
CA VAL A 195 -0.59 -2.89 2.58
C VAL A 195 -0.17 -2.37 3.95
N SER A 196 0.86 -2.93 4.57
CA SER A 196 1.31 -2.49 5.90
C SER A 196 1.74 -1.02 5.91
N PHE A 197 2.39 -0.58 4.82
CA PHE A 197 2.81 0.81 4.65
C PHE A 197 1.61 1.73 4.41
N TYR A 198 0.67 1.35 3.54
CA TYR A 198 -0.56 2.10 3.28
C TYR A 198 -1.43 2.24 4.52
N PHE A 199 -1.59 1.14 5.26
CA PHE A 199 -2.30 1.09 6.52
C PHE A 199 -1.68 2.06 7.53
N GLY A 200 -0.38 1.94 7.82
CA GLY A 200 0.27 2.82 8.79
C GLY A 200 0.26 4.30 8.41
N SER A 201 0.69 4.61 7.20
CA SER A 201 0.79 6.00 6.74
C SER A 201 -0.58 6.66 6.55
N GLY A 202 -1.56 5.91 6.06
CA GLY A 202 -2.93 6.39 5.88
C GLY A 202 -3.63 6.71 7.21
N ILE A 203 -3.46 5.86 8.23
CA ILE A 203 -3.96 6.11 9.59
C ILE A 203 -3.30 7.35 10.19
N LEU A 204 -1.97 7.47 10.06
CA LEU A 204 -1.24 8.64 10.55
C LEU A 204 -1.75 9.93 9.90
N PHE A 205 -1.94 9.92 8.57
CA PHE A 205 -2.48 11.05 7.84
C PHE A 205 -3.89 11.41 8.31
N GLY A 206 -4.78 10.43 8.48
CA GLY A 206 -6.14 10.65 8.99
C GLY A 206 -6.14 11.27 10.39
N LEU A 207 -5.31 10.75 11.30
CA LEU A 207 -5.19 11.27 12.67
C LEU A 207 -4.68 12.71 12.70
N LEU A 208 -3.66 13.04 11.90
CA LEU A 208 -3.14 14.40 11.81
C LEU A 208 -4.21 15.39 11.33
N ASN A 209 -5.05 15.00 10.37
CA ASN A 209 -6.14 15.85 9.91
C ASN A 209 -7.25 16.03 10.97
N ILE A 210 -7.59 14.97 11.72
CA ILE A 210 -8.55 15.09 12.84
C ILE A 210 -8.00 16.04 13.91
N LEU A 211 -6.75 15.87 14.31
CA LEU A 211 -6.11 16.75 15.29
C LEU A 211 -6.03 18.20 14.80
N TRP A 212 -5.72 18.40 13.52
CA TRP A 212 -5.70 19.73 12.90
C TRP A 212 -7.09 20.39 12.92
N ASN A 213 -8.15 19.65 12.59
CA ASN A 213 -9.51 20.16 12.65
C ASN A 213 -9.94 20.51 14.08
N ILE A 214 -9.58 19.69 15.07
CA ILE A 214 -9.83 20.00 16.49
C ILE A 214 -9.12 21.30 16.87
N PHE A 215 -7.83 21.43 16.52
CA PHE A 215 -7.05 22.62 16.84
C PHE A 215 -7.61 23.88 16.17
N ARG A 216 -7.97 23.79 14.88
CA ARG A 216 -8.63 24.89 14.15
C ARG A 216 -9.95 25.28 14.80
N GLY A 217 -10.77 24.29 15.15
CA GLY A 217 -12.06 24.51 15.80
C GLY A 217 -11.95 25.24 17.14
N ILE A 218 -10.94 24.91 17.95
CA ILE A 218 -10.65 25.62 19.21
C ILE A 218 -10.21 27.07 18.95
N LYS A 219 -9.36 27.29 17.94
CA LYS A 219 -8.80 28.61 17.64
C LYS A 219 -9.85 29.58 17.07
N GLU A 220 -10.76 29.06 16.26
CA GLU A 220 -11.78 29.85 15.54
C GLU A 220 -13.12 29.91 16.30
N ASP A 221 -13.16 29.42 17.54
CA ASP A 221 -14.35 29.33 18.42
C ASP A 221 -15.57 28.73 17.70
N MET A 222 -15.31 27.73 16.86
CA MET A 222 -16.36 27.07 16.10
C MET A 222 -17.26 26.26 17.03
N LEU A 223 -18.55 26.19 16.70
CA LEU A 223 -19.43 25.22 17.31
C LEU A 223 -18.84 23.81 17.16
N PHE A 224 -18.75 23.09 18.28
CA PHE A 224 -18.13 21.77 18.31
C PHE A 224 -18.78 20.77 17.35
N ALA A 225 -20.08 20.94 17.07
CA ALA A 225 -20.80 20.18 16.05
C ALA A 225 -20.16 20.32 14.65
N ASN A 226 -19.69 21.51 14.27
CA ASN A 226 -19.02 21.74 12.99
C ASN A 226 -17.67 21.01 12.95
N VAL A 227 -16.89 21.06 14.04
CA VAL A 227 -15.61 20.34 14.16
C VAL A 227 -15.81 18.84 14.02
N ALA A 228 -16.85 18.29 14.65
CA ALA A 228 -17.20 16.87 14.54
C ALA A 228 -17.61 16.50 13.11
N MET A 229 -18.44 17.30 12.45
CA MET A 229 -18.86 17.09 11.06
C MET A 229 -17.69 17.18 10.08
N GLU A 230 -16.80 18.16 10.22
CA GLU A 230 -15.60 18.32 9.40
C GLU A 230 -14.59 17.18 9.61
N SER A 231 -14.59 16.55 10.79
CA SER A 231 -13.72 15.42 11.10
C SER A 231 -14.25 14.08 10.58
N MET A 232 -15.56 13.99 10.30
CA MET A 232 -16.23 12.76 9.89
C MET A 232 -15.63 12.09 8.64
N PRO A 233 -15.26 12.80 7.56
CA PRO A 233 -14.62 12.19 6.39
C PRO A 233 -13.29 11.50 6.74
N TYR A 234 -12.54 12.05 7.69
CA TYR A 234 -11.27 11.47 8.13
C TYR A 234 -11.46 10.24 9.01
N PHE A 235 -12.49 10.23 9.85
CA PHE A 235 -12.90 9.02 10.57
C PHE A 235 -13.29 7.89 9.61
N LEU A 236 -14.14 8.16 8.62
CA LEU A 236 -14.49 7.18 7.60
C LEU A 236 -13.27 6.69 6.80
N THR A 237 -12.38 7.60 6.44
CA THR A 237 -11.11 7.25 5.77
C THR A 237 -10.26 6.32 6.64
N ILE A 238 -10.14 6.62 7.94
CA ILE A 238 -9.45 5.76 8.91
C ILE A 238 -10.12 4.38 8.98
N ALA A 239 -11.44 4.29 9.02
CA ALA A 239 -12.15 3.01 9.05
C ALA A 239 -11.83 2.15 7.82
N ILE A 240 -11.88 2.76 6.63
CA ILE A 240 -11.59 2.10 5.36
C ILE A 240 -10.13 1.64 5.33
N ILE A 241 -9.19 2.51 5.69
CA ILE A 241 -7.76 2.19 5.71
C ILE A 241 -7.45 1.13 6.78
N ALA A 242 -8.11 1.16 7.94
CA ALA A 242 -7.94 0.16 8.99
C ALA A 242 -8.44 -1.23 8.56
N SER A 243 -9.44 -1.27 7.68
CA SER A 243 -9.92 -2.51 7.06
C SER A 243 -9.03 -3.03 5.93
N LEU A 244 -8.02 -2.26 5.49
CA LEU A 244 -7.19 -2.59 4.33
C LEU A 244 -6.45 -3.93 4.45
N PRO A 245 -5.87 -4.34 5.61
CA PRO A 245 -5.24 -5.66 5.74
C PRO A 245 -6.21 -6.82 5.50
N PHE A 246 -7.47 -6.68 5.96
CA PHE A 246 -8.51 -7.67 5.68
C PHE A 246 -8.90 -7.67 4.21
N LEU A 247 -9.25 -6.51 3.65
CA LEU A 247 -9.71 -6.39 2.27
C LEU A 247 -8.64 -6.84 1.26
N ALA A 248 -7.38 -6.46 1.48
CA ALA A 248 -6.29 -6.83 0.62
C ALA A 248 -5.98 -8.33 0.69
N CYS A 249 -6.04 -8.94 1.87
CA CYS A 249 -5.89 -10.39 2.00
C CYS A 249 -7.03 -11.14 1.29
N LEU A 250 -8.28 -10.66 1.40
CA LEU A 250 -9.41 -11.26 0.70
C LEU A 250 -9.25 -11.14 -0.82
N ALA A 251 -8.90 -9.94 -1.30
CA ALA A 251 -8.62 -9.70 -2.71
C ALA A 251 -7.47 -10.58 -3.22
N PHE A 252 -6.40 -10.72 -2.42
CA PHE A 252 -5.28 -11.62 -2.72
C PHE A 252 -5.76 -13.06 -2.87
N LEU A 253 -6.55 -13.59 -1.93
CA LEU A 253 -7.05 -14.97 -2.01
C LEU A 253 -7.92 -15.21 -3.24
N LEU A 254 -8.79 -14.25 -3.61
CA LEU A 254 -9.61 -14.35 -4.81
C LEU A 254 -8.75 -14.33 -6.09
N LEU A 255 -7.81 -13.40 -6.19
CA LEU A 255 -6.88 -13.30 -7.32
C LEU A 255 -5.99 -14.54 -7.42
N TYR A 256 -5.48 -15.03 -6.29
CA TYR A 256 -4.60 -16.19 -6.23
C TYR A 256 -5.35 -17.48 -6.58
N THR A 257 -6.64 -17.59 -6.23
CA THR A 257 -7.50 -18.70 -6.65
C THR A 257 -7.68 -18.69 -8.17
N SER A 258 -7.90 -17.52 -8.77
CA SER A 258 -7.96 -17.37 -10.23
C SER A 258 -6.64 -17.76 -10.90
N ILE A 259 -5.50 -17.34 -10.33
CA ILE A 259 -4.17 -17.73 -10.80
C ILE A 259 -3.99 -19.25 -10.71
N ALA A 260 -4.40 -19.87 -9.61
CA ALA A 260 -4.33 -21.32 -9.43
C ALA A 260 -5.17 -22.08 -10.46
N ALA A 261 -6.35 -21.56 -10.82
CA ALA A 261 -7.17 -22.11 -11.89
C ALA A 261 -6.45 -22.05 -13.25
N VAL A 262 -5.84 -20.90 -13.59
CA VAL A 262 -5.03 -20.75 -14.81
C VAL A 262 -3.85 -21.72 -14.83
N LYS A 263 -3.12 -21.86 -13.72
CA LYS A 263 -2.03 -22.85 -13.60
C LYS A 263 -2.52 -24.29 -13.83
N SER A 264 -3.70 -24.63 -13.31
CA SER A 264 -4.30 -25.95 -13.52
C SER A 264 -4.60 -26.20 -15.00
N LEU A 265 -5.17 -25.22 -15.71
CA LEU A 265 -5.45 -25.32 -17.14
C LEU A 265 -4.19 -25.50 -17.97
N ILE A 266 -3.13 -24.75 -17.68
CA ILE A 266 -1.82 -24.87 -18.35
C ILE A 266 -1.23 -26.28 -18.15
N ARG A 267 -1.32 -26.84 -16.94
CA ARG A 267 -0.84 -28.20 -16.64
C ARG A 267 -1.61 -29.27 -17.42
N ILE A 268 -2.93 -29.10 -17.56
CA ILE A 268 -3.74 -30.03 -18.34
C ILE A 268 -3.39 -29.93 -19.83
N ALA A 269 -3.31 -28.72 -20.38
CA ALA A 269 -2.96 -28.49 -21.79
C ALA A 269 -1.60 -29.08 -22.15
N SER A 270 -0.59 -28.88 -21.29
CA SER A 270 0.74 -29.44 -21.49
C SER A 270 0.79 -30.97 -21.35
N ALA A 271 -0.04 -31.57 -20.50
CA ALA A 271 -0.15 -33.03 -20.39
C ALA A 271 -0.79 -33.66 -21.63
N VAL A 272 -1.79 -33.00 -22.23
CA VAL A 272 -2.42 -33.44 -23.49
C VAL A 272 -1.43 -33.37 -24.65
N ASP A 273 -0.74 -32.23 -24.83
CA ASP A 273 0.26 -32.08 -25.90
C ASP A 273 1.41 -33.10 -25.78
N LYS A 274 1.80 -33.47 -24.55
CA LYS A 274 2.79 -34.53 -24.34
C LYS A 274 2.29 -35.92 -24.75
N LYS A 275 1.00 -36.19 -24.58
CA LYS A 275 0.37 -37.46 -24.94
C LYS A 275 0.18 -37.59 -26.46
N ASP A 276 -0.13 -36.50 -27.15
CA ASP A 276 -0.31 -36.49 -28.61
C ASP A 276 1.02 -36.63 -29.39
N ARG A 277 2.16 -36.41 -28.71
CA ARG A 277 3.51 -36.58 -29.27
C ARG A 277 4.18 -37.92 -28.96
N ALA A 278 3.54 -38.77 -28.15
CA ALA A 278 4.05 -40.09 -27.74
C ALA A 278 3.41 -41.21 -28.56
#